data_AF-A0A8S8Z9R4-F1
#
_entry.id   AF-A0A8S8Z9R4-F1
#
_cell.length_a   1.000
_cell.length_b   1.000
_cell.length_c   1.000
_cell.angle_alpha   90.00
_cell.angle_beta   90.00
_cell.angle_gamma   90.00
#
_symmetry.space_group_name_H-M   'P 1'
#
loop_
_entity.id
_entity.type
_entity.pdbx_description
1 polymer ?
#
loop_
_entity_poly.entity_id
_entity_poly.type
_entity_poly.pdbx_seq_one_letter_code
_entity_poly.pdbx_strand_id
1 'polypeptide(L)' 'MMYKTVQMANKKGIFVQASLERMMKCGVGICGSCCVNDDLACRDGTVFDGDHLSQKSEFGHSHRTKSGILEEI' A
#
# COMPACT_ATOMS: atom_id res chain seq x y z
N MET A 1 -4.69 5.47 7.95
CA MET A 1 -4.85 6.92 7.72
C MET A 1 -4.82 7.29 6.24
N MET A 2 -3.81 6.88 5.46
CA MET A 2 -3.62 7.31 4.06
C MET A 2 -4.80 7.02 3.11
N TYR A 3 -5.48 5.88 3.28
CA TYR A 3 -6.61 5.47 2.44
C TYR A 3 -7.70 6.54 2.32
N LYS A 4 -8.14 7.11 3.45
CA LYS A 4 -9.21 8.13 3.45
C LYS A 4 -8.77 9.41 2.74
N THR A 5 -7.50 9.80 2.88
CA THR A 5 -6.94 10.98 2.21
C THR A 5 -6.87 10.77 0.69
N VAL A 6 -6.34 9.64 0.24
CA VAL A 6 -6.27 9.28 -1.19
C VAL A 6 -7.68 9.22 -1.79
N GLN A 7 -8.60 8.54 -1.12
CA GLN A 7 -9.99 8.44 -1.58
C GLN A 7 -10.65 9.82 -1.71
N MET A 8 -10.42 10.73 -0.76
CA MET A 8 -10.99 12.09 -0.81
C MET A 8 -10.39 12.92 -1.94
N ALA A 9 -9.08 12.82 -2.17
CA ALA A 9 -8.40 13.54 -3.26
C ALA A 9 -8.90 13.05 -4.63
N ASN A 10 -8.96 11.73 -4.84
CA ASN A 10 -9.48 11.15 -6.08
C ASN A 10 -10.94 11.55 -6.35
N LYS A 11 -11.80 11.52 -5.32
CA LYS A 11 -13.20 12.00 -5.42
C LYS A 11 -13.32 13.46 -5.86
N LYS A 12 -12.32 14.29 -5.54
CA LYS A 12 -12.27 15.71 -5.93
C LYS A 12 -11.51 15.95 -7.24
N GLY A 13 -11.03 14.91 -7.90
CA GLY A 13 -10.18 15.03 -9.10
C GLY A 13 -8.84 15.70 -8.81
N ILE A 14 -8.34 15.61 -7.57
CA ILE A 14 -7.04 16.17 -7.18
C ILE A 14 -6.01 15.06 -7.29
N PHE A 15 -4.98 15.28 -8.10
CA PHE A 15 -3.83 14.37 -8.19
C PHE A 15 -3.21 14.16 -6.80
N VAL A 16 -2.98 12.90 -6.45
CA VAL A 16 -2.42 12.52 -5.16
C VAL A 16 -1.45 11.36 -5.33
N GLN A 17 -0.38 11.38 -4.54
CA GLN A 17 0.48 10.24 -4.33
C GLN A 17 0.57 9.96 -2.83
N ALA A 18 0.80 8.70 -2.47
CA ALA A 18 1.01 8.33 -1.08
C ALA A 18 2.24 7.43 -0.93
N SER A 19 3.07 7.75 0.06
CA SER A 19 4.18 6.89 0.47
C SER A 19 3.67 5.79 1.37
N LEU A 20 3.53 4.59 0.82
CA LEU A 20 2.96 3.46 1.52
C LEU A 20 3.93 2.86 2.54
N GLU A 21 3.49 2.78 3.78
CA GLU A 21 4.18 2.09 4.86
C GLU A 21 3.67 0.66 4.99
N ARG A 22 4.55 -0.32 4.81
CA ARG A 22 4.29 -1.76 5.00
C ARG A 22 5.46 -2.40 5.74
N MET A 23 5.23 -3.58 6.34
CA MET A 23 6.29 -4.32 7.02
C MET A 23 7.38 -4.77 6.03
N MET A 24 8.53 -4.12 6.07
CA MET A 24 9.71 -4.49 5.28
C MET A 24 10.61 -5.43 6.08
N LYS A 25 10.77 -6.68 5.64
CA LYS A 25 11.79 -7.60 6.17
C LYS A 25 13.09 -7.49 5.39
N CYS A 26 13.04 -7.81 4.09
CA CYS A 26 14.23 -7.83 3.24
C CYS A 26 14.59 -6.47 2.63
N GLY A 27 13.60 -5.60 2.38
CA GLY A 27 13.81 -4.32 1.68
C GLY A 27 14.27 -4.41 0.22
N VAL A 28 14.45 -5.61 -0.35
CA VAL A 28 15.03 -5.83 -1.69
C VAL A 28 14.16 -6.70 -2.61
N GLY A 29 12.87 -6.83 -2.30
CA GLY A 29 11.89 -7.47 -3.18
C GLY A 29 11.87 -9.02 -3.19
N ILE A 30 12.52 -9.70 -2.25
CA ILE A 30 12.60 -11.18 -2.23
C ILE A 30 11.61 -11.86 -1.28
N CYS A 31 11.18 -11.18 -0.20
CA CYS A 31 10.40 -11.82 0.88
C CYS A 31 8.88 -11.60 0.82
N GLY A 32 8.40 -10.68 -0.02
CA GLY A 32 6.97 -10.35 -0.13
C GLY A 32 6.32 -9.72 1.11
N SER A 33 7.02 -9.49 2.22
CA SER A 33 6.39 -9.00 3.46
C SER A 33 5.79 -7.60 3.33
N CYS A 34 6.34 -6.78 2.44
CA CYS A 34 5.86 -5.43 2.17
C CYS A 34 4.83 -5.37 1.03
N CYS A 35 4.23 -6.50 0.64
CA CYS A 35 3.31 -6.50 -0.49
C CYS A 35 1.99 -5.80 -0.15
N VAL A 36 1.37 -5.29 -1.21
CA VAL A 36 -0.05 -4.90 -1.29
C VAL A 36 -0.57 -5.52 -2.56
N ASN A 37 -1.36 -6.58 -2.43
CA ASN A 37 -1.72 -7.42 -3.57
C ASN A 37 -0.44 -7.87 -4.30
N ASP A 38 -0.30 -7.47 -5.57
CA ASP A 38 0.80 -7.78 -6.48
C ASP A 38 2.00 -6.83 -6.39
N ASP A 39 1.87 -5.67 -5.75
CA ASP A 39 2.97 -4.71 -5.63
C ASP A 39 3.82 -4.96 -4.40
N LEU A 40 5.14 -4.80 -4.52
CA LEU A 40 6.08 -4.80 -3.41
C LEU A 40 6.49 -3.36 -3.07
N ALA A 41 6.06 -2.83 -1.93
CA ALA A 41 6.39 -1.44 -1.55
C ALA A 41 7.91 -1.12 -1.56
N CYS A 42 8.78 -2.08 -1.25
CA CYS A 42 10.24 -1.89 -1.26
C CYS A 42 10.89 -1.93 -2.65
N ARG A 43 10.17 -2.36 -3.70
CA ARG A 43 10.70 -2.50 -5.07
C ARG A 43 9.90 -1.67 -6.08
N ASP A 44 8.59 -1.78 -6.01
CA ASP A 44 7.64 -1.14 -6.93
C ASP A 44 7.17 0.23 -6.40
N GLY A 45 7.38 0.49 -5.10
CA GLY A 45 7.06 1.74 -4.40
C GLY A 45 8.29 2.57 -4.02
N THR A 46 8.33 3.31 -2.89
CA THR A 46 7.35 3.43 -1.78
C THR A 46 6.21 4.41 -2.05
N VAL A 47 6.37 5.28 -3.06
CA VAL A 47 5.39 6.30 -3.43
C VAL A 47 4.59 5.81 -4.61
N PHE A 48 3.27 5.72 -4.44
CA PHE A 48 2.35 5.26 -5.47
C PHE A 48 1.34 6.34 -5.83
N ASP A 49 0.87 6.28 -7.07
CA ASP A 49 -0.26 7.08 -7.54
C ASP A 49 -1.57 6.70 -6.81
N GLY A 50 -2.41 7.69 -6.56
CA GLY A 50 -3.68 7.51 -5.85
C GLY A 50 -4.70 6.64 -6.58
N ASP A 51 -4.78 6.73 -7.90
CA ASP A 51 -5.69 5.90 -8.69
C ASP A 51 -5.20 4.45 -8.69
N HIS A 52 -3.89 4.24 -8.82
CA HIS A 52 -3.27 2.91 -8.68
C HIS A 52 -3.58 2.28 -7.32
N LEU A 53 -3.35 3.02 -6.23
CA LEU A 53 -3.65 2.55 -4.87
C LEU A 53 -5.14 2.26 -4.66
N SER A 54 -6.04 3.01 -5.31
CA SER A 54 -7.50 2.82 -5.19
C SER A 54 -7.99 1.52 -5.83
N GLN A 55 -7.21 0.90 -6.73
CA GLN A 55 -7.52 -0.41 -7.31
C GLN A 55 -7.08 -1.59 -6.42
N LYS A 56 -6.26 -1.34 -5.39
CA LYS A 56 -5.69 -2.38 -4.54
C LYS A 56 -6.64 -2.70 -3.39
N SER A 57 -7.15 -3.93 -3.36
CA SER A 57 -8.13 -4.35 -2.35
C SER A 57 -7.58 -4.36 -0.93
N GLU A 58 -6.27 -4.49 -0.75
CA GLU A 58 -5.64 -4.46 0.57
C GLU A 58 -5.41 -3.03 1.10
N PHE A 59 -5.38 -2.01 0.23
CA PHE A 59 -4.98 -0.67 0.64
C PHE A 59 -6.03 -0.04 1.58
N GLY A 60 -5.65 0.11 2.86
CA GLY A 60 -6.54 0.66 3.90
C GLY A 60 -7.50 -0.35 4.53
N HIS A 61 -7.44 -1.61 4.12
CA HIS A 61 -8.35 -2.67 4.58
C HIS A 61 -7.61 -3.79 5.32
N SER A 62 -6.39 -4.14 4.89
CA SER A 62 -5.62 -5.21 5.48
C SER A 62 -4.12 -4.94 5.46
N HIS A 63 -3.40 -5.66 6.30
CA HIS A 63 -1.96 -5.58 6.41
C HIS A 63 -1.35 -6.95 6.77
N ARG A 64 -0.06 -7.12 6.49
CA ARG A 64 0.67 -8.32 6.92
C ARG A 64 1.38 -8.07 8.24
N THR A 65 1.23 -9.00 9.18
CA THR A 65 1.98 -8.99 10.43
C THR A 65 3.46 -9.28 10.20
N LYS A 66 4.28 -9.15 11.25
CA LYS A 66 5.69 -9.56 11.24
C LYS A 66 5.88 -11.03 10.85
N SER A 67 4.88 -11.90 11.07
CA SER A 67 4.93 -13.31 10.67
C SER A 67 4.43 -13.55 9.24
N GLY A 68 3.90 -12.53 8.56
CA GLY A 68 3.37 -12.60 7.19
C GLY A 68 1.88 -12.95 7.08
N ILE A 69 1.21 -13.14 8.23
CA ILE A 69 -0.25 -13.38 8.32
C ILE A 69 -0.99 -12.12 7.88
N LEU A 70 -2.03 -12.26 7.07
CA LEU A 70 -2.87 -11.15 6.63
C LEU A 70 -3.96 -10.88 7.67
N GLU A 71 -4.06 -9.64 8.14
CA GLU A 71 -5.03 -9.18 9.15
C GLU A 71 -5.77 -7.93 8.64
N GLU A 72 -7.04 -7.81 8.99
CA GLU A 72 -7.86 -6.62 8.69
C GLU A 72 -7.49 -5.44 9.62
N ILE A 73 -7.72 -4.21 9.14
CA ILE A 73 -7.42 -2.94 9.83
C ILE A 73 -8.69 -2.38 10.48
#